data_AF-A0A2N0WMA8-F1
#
_entry.id   AF-A0A2N0WMA8-F1
#
_cell.length_a   1.000
_cell.length_b   1.000
_cell.length_c   1.000
_cell.angle_alpha   90.00
_cell.angle_beta   90.00
_cell.angle_gamma   90.00
#
_symmetry.space_group_name_H-M   'P 1'
#
loop_
_entity.id
_entity.type
_entity.pdbx_description
1 polymer ?
#
loop_
_entity_poly.entity_id
_entity_poly.type
_entity_poly.pdbx_seq_one_letter_code
_entity_poly.pdbx_strand_id
1 'polypeptide(L)'
;MDKHHFRLKWLFMGLGSLGLLLSVFVLPQILTLFEEVWLAMPDQQSNIPIVLSSVFTAIMAMCLIGGILLARKQRLAHTVLPVVSVLLLLSFPVGTCLGCYYFWYKIKVVNN
;
A
#
# COMPACT_ATOMS: atom_id res chain seq x y z
N MET A 1 9.77 -21.07 -11.12
CA MET A 1 9.34 -19.77 -10.56
C MET A 1 10.04 -19.61 -9.22
N ASP A 2 10.84 -18.56 -9.04
CA ASP A 2 11.54 -18.34 -7.78
C ASP A 2 10.53 -18.25 -6.64
N LYS A 3 10.76 -19.03 -5.58
CA LYS A 3 9.91 -19.03 -4.37
C LYS A 3 9.68 -17.61 -3.83
N HIS A 4 10.65 -16.72 -4.00
CA HIS A 4 10.58 -15.32 -3.60
C HIS A 4 9.62 -14.50 -4.47
N HIS A 5 9.69 -14.65 -5.79
CA HIS A 5 8.79 -13.98 -6.73
C HIS A 5 7.32 -14.32 -6.46
N PHE A 6 7.06 -15.60 -6.17
CA PHE A 6 5.73 -16.07 -5.81
C PHE A 6 5.23 -15.48 -4.48
N ARG A 7 6.07 -15.43 -3.44
CA ARG A 7 5.72 -14.80 -2.15
C ARG A 7 5.41 -13.31 -2.32
N LEU A 8 6.25 -12.60 -3.07
CA LEU A 8 6.08 -11.17 -3.34
C LEU A 8 4.73 -10.88 -4.02
N LYS A 9 4.36 -11.68 -5.03
CA LYS A 9 3.04 -11.59 -5.67
C LYS A 9 1.90 -11.68 -4.64
N TRP A 10 1.93 -12.71 -3.79
CA TRP A 10 0.88 -12.92 -2.80
C TRP A 10 0.86 -11.85 -1.71
N LEU A 11 2.01 -11.36 -1.29
CA LEU A 11 2.11 -10.28 -0.31
C LEU A 11 1.52 -8.98 -0.85
N PHE A 12 1.88 -8.58 -2.07
CA PHE A 12 1.34 -7.35 -2.68
C PHE A 12 -0.16 -7.47 -2.97
N MET A 13 -0.61 -8.61 -3.50
CA MET A 13 -2.04 -8.85 -3.72
C MET A 13 -2.83 -8.89 -2.41
N GLY A 14 -2.34 -9.63 -1.41
CA GLY A 14 -3.00 -9.79 -0.11
C GLY A 14 -3.03 -8.50 0.69
N LEU A 15 -1.91 -7.76 0.72
CA LEU A 15 -1.86 -6.46 1.40
C LEU A 15 -2.77 -5.45 0.69
N GLY A 16 -2.73 -5.39 -0.64
CA GLY A 16 -3.59 -4.49 -1.41
C GLY A 16 -5.08 -4.80 -1.24
N SER A 17 -5.47 -6.08 -1.27
CA SER A 17 -6.88 -6.47 -1.07
C SER A 17 -7.36 -6.22 0.36
N LEU A 18 -6.57 -6.58 1.37
CA LEU A 18 -6.89 -6.30 2.77
C LEU A 18 -6.93 -4.79 3.04
N GLY A 19 -5.97 -4.03 2.52
CA GLY A 19 -5.92 -2.58 2.64
C GLY A 19 -7.13 -1.89 2.01
N LEU A 20 -7.60 -2.36 0.85
CA LEU A 20 -8.83 -1.87 0.24
C LEU A 20 -10.07 -2.24 1.04
N LEU A 21 -10.16 -3.48 1.55
CA LEU A 21 -11.25 -3.87 2.45
C LEU A 21 -11.31 -2.99 3.70
N LEU A 22 -10.17 -2.77 4.35
CA LEU A 22 -10.07 -1.84 5.48
C LEU A 22 -10.48 -0.43 5.08
N SER A 23 -10.09 0.02 3.88
CA SER A 23 -10.46 1.33 3.37
C SER A 23 -11.96 1.52 3.15
N VAL A 24 -12.67 0.47 2.73
CA VAL A 24 -14.10 0.55 2.45
C VAL A 24 -14.92 0.36 3.74
N PHE A 25 -14.52 -0.55 4.62
CA PHE A 25 -15.35 -0.95 5.76
C PHE A 25 -14.92 -0.32 7.09
N VAL A 26 -13.62 -0.15 7.31
CA VAL A 26 -13.09 0.25 8.64
C VAL A 26 -12.81 1.75 8.69
N LEU A 27 -12.21 2.30 7.63
CA LEU A 27 -11.86 3.73 7.56
C LEU A 27 -13.04 4.68 7.77
N PRO A 28 -14.22 4.47 7.15
CA PRO A 28 -15.39 5.33 7.41
C PRO A 28 -15.83 5.30 8.87
N GLN A 29 -15.80 4.12 9.50
CA GLN A 29 -16.18 3.97 10.91
C GLN A 29 -15.20 4.69 11.84
N ILE A 30 -13.91 4.64 11.56
CA ILE A 30 -12.89 5.39 12.29
C ILE A 30 -13.15 6.90 12.12
N LEU A 31 -13.41 7.37 10.89
CA LEU A 31 -13.66 8.79 10.65
C LEU A 31 -14.87 9.32 11.42
N THR A 32 -15.97 8.55 11.49
CA THR A 32 -17.14 8.91 12.30
C THR A 32 -16.87 8.87 13.80
N LEU A 33 -16.04 7.93 14.27
CA LEU A 33 -15.73 7.80 15.71
C LEU A 33 -14.94 9.00 16.25
N PHE A 34 -14.10 9.60 15.40
CA PHE A 34 -13.26 10.75 15.75
C PHE A 34 -13.86 12.09 15.28
N GLU A 35 -15.11 12.11 14.82
CA GLU A 35 -15.77 13.30 14.28
C GLU A 35 -15.72 14.49 15.24
N GLU A 36 -15.96 14.26 16.53
CA GLU A 36 -15.90 15.29 17.57
C GLU A 36 -14.50 15.91 17.74
N VAL A 37 -13.43 15.12 17.56
CA VAL A 37 -12.04 15.59 17.64
C VAL A 37 -11.71 16.48 16.44
N TRP A 38 -12.24 16.16 15.27
CA TRP A 38 -12.05 16.95 14.06
C TRP A 38 -12.84 18.27 14.10
N LEU A 39 -14.06 18.24 14.64
CA LEU A 39 -14.91 19.42 14.84
C LEU A 39 -14.36 20.37 15.92
N ALA A 40 -13.61 19.85 16.90
CA ALA A 40 -12.97 20.64 17.95
C ALA A 40 -11.76 21.45 17.47
N MET A 41 -11.35 21.35 16.20
CA MET A 41 -10.32 22.20 15.58
C MET A 41 -11.00 23.35 14.81
N PRO A 42 -11.19 24.54 15.43
CA PRO A 42 -12.11 25.57 14.95
C PRO A 42 -11.69 26.27 13.64
N ASP A 43 -10.42 26.17 13.24
CA ASP A 43 -9.88 26.92 12.08
C ASP A 43 -9.67 26.09 10.81
N GLN A 44 -10.02 24.80 10.80
CA GLN A 44 -9.84 24.00 9.60
C GLN A 44 -11.15 23.39 9.14
N GLN A 45 -11.62 23.89 8.01
CA GLN A 45 -12.30 23.13 6.97
C GLN A 45 -11.34 22.01 6.48
N SER A 46 -10.97 21.13 7.40
CA SER A 46 -9.90 20.17 7.27
C SER A 46 -10.43 19.01 6.44
N ASN A 47 -10.20 19.08 5.13
CA ASN A 47 -10.30 17.91 4.27
C ASN A 47 -9.16 16.90 4.53
N ILE A 48 -8.32 17.12 5.56
CA ILE A 48 -7.16 16.30 5.89
C ILE A 48 -7.53 14.82 6.07
N PRO A 49 -8.54 14.41 6.87
CA PRO A 49 -8.93 13.00 6.97
C PRO A 49 -9.35 12.37 5.63
N ILE A 50 -10.02 13.15 4.77
CA ILE A 50 -10.45 12.69 3.43
C ILE A 50 -9.25 12.55 2.50
N VAL A 51 -8.32 13.51 2.54
CA VAL A 51 -7.07 13.45 1.75
C VAL A 51 -6.20 12.28 2.22
N LEU A 52 -6.04 12.09 3.52
CA LEU A 52 -5.22 11.01 4.07
C LEU A 52 -5.81 9.63 3.73
N SER A 53 -7.13 9.48 3.87
CA SER A 53 -7.82 8.23 3.51
C SER A 53 -7.72 7.95 2.02
N SER A 54 -7.94 8.93 1.14
CA SER A 54 -7.81 8.75 -0.31
C SER A 54 -6.39 8.40 -0.75
N VAL A 55 -5.36 9.01 -0.15
CA VAL A 55 -3.96 8.65 -0.38
C VAL A 55 -3.69 7.20 0.05
N PHE A 56 -4.18 6.80 1.22
CA PHE A 56 -4.07 5.41 1.70
C PHE A 56 -4.75 4.43 0.73
N THR A 57 -5.99 4.70 0.31
CA THR A 57 -6.71 3.87 -0.66
C THR A 57 -5.95 3.75 -1.97
N ALA A 58 -5.39 4.86 -2.47
CA ALA A 58 -4.61 4.87 -3.70
C ALA A 58 -3.35 4.00 -3.61
N ILE A 59 -2.63 4.07 -2.47
CA ILE A 59 -1.45 3.21 -2.22
C ILE A 59 -1.85 1.73 -2.21
N MET A 60 -2.94 1.39 -1.52
CA MET A 60 -3.42 -0.01 -1.44
C MET A 60 -3.92 -0.53 -2.79
N ALA A 61 -4.58 0.32 -3.59
CA ALA A 61 -4.95 0.01 -4.96
C ALA A 61 -3.71 -0.25 -5.83
N MET A 62 -2.68 0.60 -5.73
CA MET A 62 -1.43 0.40 -6.45
C MET A 62 -0.68 -0.87 -6.01
N CYS A 63 -0.73 -1.25 -4.73
CA CYS A 63 -0.23 -2.54 -4.24
C CYS A 63 -0.93 -3.70 -4.93
N LEU A 64 -2.27 -3.67 -4.99
CA LEU A 64 -3.06 -4.73 -5.62
C LEU A 64 -2.77 -4.81 -7.12
N ILE A 65 -2.76 -3.67 -7.82
CA ILE A 65 -2.43 -3.59 -9.25
C ILE A 65 -1.01 -4.11 -9.49
N GLY A 66 -0.03 -3.69 -8.69
CA GLY A 66 1.35 -4.16 -8.76
C GLY A 66 1.47 -5.67 -8.57
N GLY A 67 0.74 -6.23 -7.60
CA GLY A 67 0.65 -7.68 -7.37
C GLY A 67 0.02 -8.44 -8.55
N ILE A 68 -1.06 -7.90 -9.15
CA ILE A 68 -1.72 -8.47 -10.33
C ILE A 68 -0.81 -8.40 -11.58
N LEU A 69 -0.12 -7.27 -11.78
CA LEU A 69 0.82 -7.11 -12.89
C LEU A 69 2.00 -8.08 -12.77
N LEU A 70 2.51 -8.28 -11.55
CA LEU A 70 3.53 -9.27 -11.26
C LEU A 70 3.01 -10.70 -11.53
N ALA A 71 1.76 -10.98 -11.17
CA ALA A 71 1.08 -12.24 -11.46
C ALA A 71 0.97 -12.54 -12.96
N ARG A 72 0.72 -11.49 -13.76
CA ARG A 72 0.62 -11.56 -15.23
C ARG A 72 1.97 -11.45 -15.95
N LYS A 73 3.09 -11.42 -15.20
CA LYS A 73 4.46 -11.25 -15.73
C LYS A 73 4.60 -10.04 -16.67
N GLN A 74 3.84 -8.97 -16.42
CA GLN A 74 3.90 -7.77 -17.26
C GLN A 74 5.11 -6.91 -16.90
N ARG A 75 5.78 -6.35 -17.92
CA ARG A 75 6.94 -5.46 -17.72
C ARG A 75 6.64 -4.25 -16.85
N LEU A 76 5.40 -3.74 -16.89
CA LEU A 76 4.94 -2.62 -16.08
C LEU A 76 5.07 -2.87 -14.57
N ALA A 77 5.05 -4.13 -14.12
CA ALA A 77 5.27 -4.47 -12.71
C ALA A 77 6.63 -3.95 -12.21
N HIS A 78 7.66 -3.97 -13.05
CA HIS A 78 9.01 -3.52 -12.70
C HIS A 78 9.11 -2.01 -12.53
N THR A 79 8.16 -1.23 -13.05
CA THR A 79 8.09 0.23 -12.89
C THR A 79 7.19 0.62 -11.72
N VAL A 80 6.06 -0.08 -11.54
CA VAL A 80 5.08 0.23 -10.50
C VAL A 80 5.55 -0.22 -9.11
N LEU A 81 6.06 -1.45 -8.98
CA LEU A 81 6.42 -2.01 -7.68
C LEU A 81 7.53 -1.25 -6.93
N PRO A 82 8.58 -0.69 -7.56
CA PRO A 82 9.55 0.14 -6.86
C PRO A 82 8.92 1.38 -6.23
N VAL A 83 8.08 2.09 -6.99
CA VAL A 83 7.41 3.31 -6.51
C VAL A 83 6.52 2.98 -5.31
N VAL A 84 5.70 1.92 -5.44
CA VAL A 84 4.85 1.44 -4.36
C VAL A 84 5.68 0.98 -3.15
N SER A 85 6.82 0.34 -3.37
CA SER A 85 7.70 -0.10 -2.28
C SER A 85 8.30 1.08 -1.51
N VAL A 86 8.64 2.18 -2.19
CA VAL A 86 9.09 3.41 -1.52
C VAL A 86 7.95 4.01 -0.67
N LEU A 87 6.73 4.07 -1.22
CA LEU A 87 5.58 4.57 -0.47
C LEU A 87 5.26 3.68 0.75
N LEU A 88 5.41 2.36 0.60
CA LEU A 88 5.23 1.41 1.70
C LEU A 88 6.29 1.56 2.81
N LEU A 89 7.51 2.05 2.51
CA LEU A 89 8.51 2.31 3.55
C LEU A 89 8.02 3.31 4.61
N LEU A 90 7.17 4.25 4.20
CA LEU A 90 6.54 5.23 5.09
C LEU A 90 5.42 4.63 5.94
N SER A 91 4.91 3.45 5.57
CA SER A 91 3.83 2.76 6.27
C SER A 91 4.40 1.77 7.30
N PHE A 92 4.79 2.27 8.47
CA PHE A 92 5.35 1.46 9.56
C PHE A 92 4.25 0.69 10.33
N PRO A 93 4.50 -0.56 10.78
CA PRO A 93 5.69 -1.38 10.55
C PRO A 93 5.60 -2.30 9.32
N VAL A 94 4.39 -2.68 8.91
CA VAL A 94 4.16 -3.76 7.93
C VAL A 94 4.62 -3.36 6.53
N GLY A 95 4.35 -2.13 6.10
CA GLY A 95 4.78 -1.63 4.79
C GLY A 95 6.29 -1.52 4.70
N THR A 96 6.97 -1.09 5.77
CA THR A 96 8.43 -1.01 5.83
C THR A 96 9.08 -2.37 5.63
N CYS A 97 8.61 -3.41 6.32
CA CYS A 97 9.10 -4.78 6.14
C CYS A 97 8.93 -5.25 4.69
N LEU A 98 7.78 -4.95 4.07
CA LEU A 98 7.49 -5.34 2.70
C LEU A 98 8.39 -4.61 1.69
N GLY A 99 8.55 -3.29 1.85
CA GLY A 99 9.39 -2.47 0.99
C GLY A 99 10.84 -2.94 1.04
N CYS A 100 11.40 -3.14 2.23
CA CYS A 100 12.75 -3.69 2.41
C CYS A 100 12.91 -5.07 1.75
N TYR A 101 11.92 -5.96 1.91
CA TYR A 101 11.95 -7.28 1.29
C TYR A 101 11.95 -7.22 -0.24
N TYR A 102 11.15 -6.31 -0.82
CA TYR A 102 11.13 -6.08 -2.27
C TYR A 102 12.49 -5.59 -2.78
N PHE A 103 13.08 -4.58 -2.14
CA PHE A 103 14.38 -4.04 -2.54
C PHE A 103 15.49 -5.08 -2.43
N TRP A 104 15.54 -5.84 -1.34
CA TRP A 104 16.50 -6.93 -1.17
C TRP A 104 16.39 -7.97 -2.29
N TYR A 105 15.17 -8.39 -2.63
CA TYR A 105 14.96 -9.34 -3.73
C TYR A 105 15.38 -8.74 -5.08
N LYS A 106 15.03 -7.47 -5.35
CA LYS A 106 15.40 -6.79 -6.60
C LYS A 106 16.92 -6.71 -6.78
N ILE A 107 17.65 -6.34 -5.72
CA ILE A 107 19.12 -6.28 -5.74
C ILE A 107 19.71 -7.68 -6.01
N LYS A 108 19.18 -8.71 -5.33
CA LYS A 108 19.65 -10.09 -5.52
C LYS A 108 19.44 -10.61 -6.95
N VAL A 109 18.33 -10.24 -7.59
CA VAL A 109 18.04 -10.64 -8.99
C VAL A 109 18.92 -9.89 -9.99
N VAL A 110 19.31 -8.65 -9.70
CA VAL A 110 20.19 -7.86 -10.60
C VAL A 110 21.65 -8.32 -10.55
N ASN A 111 22.11 -8.87 -9.41
CA ASN A 111 23.47 -9.35 -9.21
C ASN A 111 23.73 -10.80 -9.66
N ASN A 112 22.69 -11.51 -10.12
CA ASN A 112 22.76 -12.88 -10.64
C ASN A 112 22.51 -12.89 -12.15
#